data_AF-A0A9X8VAK7-F1
#
_entry.id   AF-A0A9X8VAK7-F1
#
_cell.length_a   1.000
_cell.length_b   1.000
_cell.length_c   1.000
_cell.angle_alpha   90.00
_cell.angle_beta   90.00
_cell.angle_gamma   90.00
#
_symmetry.space_group_name_H-M   'P 1'
#
loop_
_entity.id
_entity.type
_entity.pdbx_description
1 polymer ?
#
loop_
_entity_poly.entity_id
_entity_poly.type
_entity_poly.pdbx_seq_one_letter_code
_entity_poly.pdbx_strand_id
1 'polypeptide(L)' 'QAFLRHLDIDPLSAEKAQLREAAAKLDLSNIADTEEDRDTLLQLLFTVGVEPHIGREKPAFVYHFPAS' A
#
# COMPACT_ATOMS: atom_id res chain seq x y z
N GLN A 1 8.81 -2.95 5.55
CA GLN A 1 8.17 -2.75 6.88
C GLN A 1 7.13 -1.64 6.92
N ALA A 2 7.17 -0.62 6.06
CA ALA A 2 6.23 0.51 6.16
C ALA A 2 4.75 0.09 5.99
N PHE A 3 4.46 -0.80 5.03
CA PHE A 3 3.13 -1.40 4.86
C PHE A 3 2.66 -2.19 6.10
N LEU A 4 3.48 -3.08 6.64
CA LEU A 4 3.14 -3.80 7.88
C LEU A 4 2.85 -2.86 9.05
N ARG A 5 3.54 -1.72 9.15
CA ARG A 5 3.34 -0.78 10.27
C ARG A 5 2.07 0.07 10.14
N HIS A 6 1.68 0.44 8.93
CA HIS A 6 0.56 1.37 8.70
C HIS A 6 -0.70 0.70 8.20
N LEU A 7 -0.57 -0.44 7.52
CA LEU A 7 -1.65 -1.15 6.83
C LEU A 7 -1.75 -2.63 7.25
N ASP A 8 -0.89 -3.10 8.15
CA ASP A 8 -0.86 -4.47 8.67
C ASP A 8 -0.84 -5.55 7.57
N ILE A 9 -0.17 -5.24 6.47
CA ILE A 9 -0.10 -6.07 5.27
C ILE A 9 1.33 -6.19 4.77
N ASP A 10 1.70 -7.38 4.29
CA ASP A 10 2.98 -7.59 3.64
C ASP A 10 2.84 -7.42 2.12
N PRO A 11 3.45 -6.39 1.50
CA PRO A 11 3.30 -6.13 0.07
C PRO A 11 3.93 -7.23 -0.81
N LEU A 12 4.84 -8.04 -0.28
CA LEU A 12 5.50 -9.12 -1.03
C LEU A 12 4.69 -10.41 -1.04
N SER A 13 3.94 -10.70 0.02
CA SER A 13 3.16 -11.95 0.14
C SER A 13 1.66 -11.76 0.04
N ALA A 14 1.15 -10.54 0.22
CA ALA A 14 -0.30 -10.30 0.23
C ALA A 14 -0.94 -10.65 -1.11
N GLU A 15 -2.15 -11.21 -1.06
CA GLU A 15 -2.94 -11.44 -2.25
C GLU A 15 -3.72 -10.17 -2.66
N LYS A 16 -4.14 -10.09 -3.93
CA LYS A 16 -4.93 -8.95 -4.44
C LYS A 16 -6.19 -8.69 -3.60
N ALA A 17 -6.83 -9.74 -3.10
CA ALA A 17 -7.98 -9.61 -2.21
C ALA A 17 -7.63 -8.85 -0.91
N GLN A 18 -6.48 -9.16 -0.30
CA GLN A 18 -6.01 -8.49 0.91
C GLN A 18 -5.62 -7.03 0.63
N LEU A 19 -5.03 -6.76 -0.54
CA LEU A 19 -4.72 -5.39 -0.97
C LEU A 19 -6.01 -4.57 -1.15
N ARG A 20 -7.04 -5.16 -1.76
CA ARG A 20 -8.36 -4.50 -1.92
C ARG A 20 -9.04 -4.26 -0.59
N GLU A 21 -8.96 -5.19 0.36
CA GLU A 21 -9.49 -5.01 1.71
C GLU A 21 -8.77 -3.88 2.45
N ALA A 22 -7.44 -3.81 2.34
CA ALA A 22 -6.65 -2.71 2.89
C ALA A 22 -7.04 -1.36 2.24
N ALA A 23 -7.31 -1.34 0.93
CA ALA A 23 -7.74 -0.15 0.21
C ALA A 23 -9.15 0.29 0.62
N ALA A 24 -10.06 -0.66 0.83
CA ALA A 24 -11.40 -0.39 1.33
C ALA A 24 -11.38 0.26 2.72
N LYS A 25 -10.45 -0.14 3.61
CA LYS A 25 -10.24 0.51 4.92
C LYS A 25 -9.75 1.96 4.82
N LEU A 26 -9.24 2.36 3.65
CA LEU A 26 -8.77 3.72 3.35
C LEU A 26 -9.78 4.50 2.50
N ASP A 27 -11.01 4.00 2.32
CA ASP A 27 -12.05 4.57 1.44
C ASP A 27 -11.63 4.62 -0.05
N LEU A 28 -10.74 3.72 -0.48
CA LEU A 28 -10.24 3.60 -1.86
C LEU A 28 -10.84 2.41 -2.63
N SER A 29 -11.90 1.80 -2.09
CA SER A 29 -12.56 0.63 -2.69
C SER A 29 -13.02 0.91 -4.13
N ASN A 30 -13.50 2.12 -4.43
CA ASN A 30 -13.92 2.52 -5.77
C ASN A 30 -12.81 2.39 -6.83
N ILE A 31 -11.55 2.64 -6.45
CA ILE A 31 -10.40 2.52 -7.35
C ILE A 31 -9.87 1.08 -7.32
N ALA A 32 -9.70 0.54 -6.11
CA ALA A 32 -9.09 -0.77 -5.90
C ALA A 32 -9.92 -1.94 -6.45
N ASP A 33 -11.25 -1.81 -6.50
CA ASP A 33 -12.14 -2.83 -7.05
C ASP A 33 -12.04 -2.91 -8.58
N THR A 34 -11.76 -1.78 -9.24
CA THR A 34 -11.56 -1.73 -10.69
C THR A 34 -10.12 -2.02 -11.11
N GLU A 35 -9.19 -1.95 -10.17
CA GLU A 35 -7.77 -2.17 -10.44
C GLU A 35 -7.43 -3.66 -10.42
N GLU A 36 -6.86 -4.11 -11.54
CA GLU A 36 -6.46 -5.51 -11.75
C GLU A 36 -4.95 -5.69 -11.59
N ASP A 37 -4.19 -4.60 -11.74
CA ASP A 37 -2.76 -4.57 -11.57
C ASP A 37 -2.38 -4.52 -10.08
N ARG A 38 -1.58 -5.49 -9.67
CA ARG A 38 -1.10 -5.62 -8.28
C ARG A 38 -0.18 -4.46 -7.91
N ASP A 39 0.69 -4.03 -8.82
CA ASP A 39 1.65 -2.96 -8.55
C ASP A 39 0.93 -1.63 -8.41
N THR A 40 -0.09 -1.39 -9.24
CA THR A 40 -0.93 -0.18 -9.10
C THR A 40 -1.67 -0.16 -7.77
N LEU A 41 -2.24 -1.29 -7.33
CA LEU A 41 -2.85 -1.42 -6.01
C LEU A 41 -1.84 -1.13 -4.88
N LEU A 42 -0.64 -1.70 -4.97
CA LEU A 42 0.42 -1.47 -4.00
C LEU A 42 0.85 0.00 -3.97
N GLN A 43 1.00 0.62 -5.13
CA GLN A 43 1.38 2.02 -5.24
C GLN A 43 0.30 2.94 -4.67
N LEU A 44 -0.98 2.65 -4.93
CA LEU A 44 -2.11 3.38 -4.37
C LEU A 44 -2.13 3.29 -2.82
N LEU A 45 -2.01 2.06 -2.29
CA LEU A 45 -1.92 1.81 -0.85
C LEU A 45 -0.72 2.51 -0.23
N PHE A 46 0.42 2.54 -0.92
CA PHE A 46 1.58 3.27 -0.46
C PHE A 46 1.31 4.77 -0.37
N THR A 47 0.82 5.39 -1.44
CA THR A 47 0.62 6.84 -1.51
C THR A 47 -0.43 7.36 -0.52
N VAL A 48 -1.46 6.58 -0.20
CA VAL A 48 -2.51 7.02 0.73
C VAL A 48 -2.29 6.50 2.14
N GLY A 49 -1.84 5.25 2.27
CA GLY A 49 -1.71 4.58 3.56
C GLY A 49 -0.35 4.74 4.24
N VAL A 50 0.72 4.93 3.48
CA VAL A 50 2.09 4.89 4.02
C VAL A 50 2.81 6.23 3.87
N GLU A 51 2.83 6.78 2.67
CA GLU A 51 3.51 8.04 2.32
C GLU A 51 3.14 9.19 3.26
N PRO A 52 1.87 9.40 3.65
CA PRO A 52 1.51 10.49 4.55
C PRO A 52 2.04 10.30 5.96
N HIS A 53 2.41 9.09 6.37
CA HIS A 53 2.83 8.75 7.72
C HIS A 53 4.36 8.65 7.89
N ILE A 54 5.11 8.64 6.79
CA ILE A 54 6.57 8.61 6.79
C ILE A 54 7.12 9.97 6.39
N GLY A 55 8.41 10.22 6.63
CA GLY A 55 9.07 11.46 6.15
C GLY A 55 8.70 12.75 6.89
N ARG A 56 7.79 12.73 7.89
CA ARG A 56 7.30 13.94 8.58
C ARG A 56 8.35 14.61 9.47
N GLU A 57 9.07 13.85 10.28
CA GLU A 57 10.08 14.40 11.21
C GLU A 57 11.49 14.41 10.62
N LYS A 58 11.78 13.47 9.72
CA LYS A 58 13.06 13.30 9.05
C LYS A 58 12.87 12.55 7.73
N PRO A 59 13.73 12.76 6.72
CA PRO A 59 13.64 12.05 5.45
C PRO A 59 13.59 10.53 5.67
N ALA A 60 12.63 9.87 5.02
CA ALA A 60 12.44 8.43 5.09
C ALA A 60 12.73 7.82 3.72
N PHE A 61 13.58 6.80 3.69
CA PHE A 61 13.83 6.02 2.48
C PHE A 61 13.06 4.70 2.56
N VAL A 62 12.39 4.38 1.47
CA VAL A 62 11.68 3.11 1.29
C VAL A 62 12.52 2.24 0.37
N TYR A 63 13.00 1.12 0.90
CA TYR A 63 13.81 0.14 0.19
C TYR A 63 12.99 -1.14 -0.03
N HIS A 64 13.36 -1.92 -1.06
CA HIS A 64 12.68 -3.16 -1.43
C HIS A 64 11.19 -2.98 -1.75
N PHE A 65 10.88 -1.96 -2.56
CA PHE A 65 9.59 -1.95 -3.22
C PHE A 65 9.52 -3.18 -4.14
N PRO A 66 8.40 -3.92 -4.19
CA PRO A 66 8.26 -5.10 -5.03
C PRO A 66 8.72 -4.80 -6.46
N ALA A 67 9.51 -5.70 -7.03
CA ALA A 67 9.88 -5.63 -8.43
C ALA A 67 8.63 -6.00 -9.25
N SER A 68 8.26 -5.11 -10.17
CA SER A 68 7.19 -5.27 -11.15
C SER A 68 7.47 -6.44 -12.08
#